data_AF-A0A800BNZ2-F1
#
_entry.id   AF-A0A800BNZ2-F1
#
_cell.length_a   1.000
_cell.length_b   1.000
_cell.length_c   1.000
_cell.angle_alpha   90.00
_cell.angle_beta   90.00
_cell.angle_gamma   90.00
#
_symmetry.space_group_name_H-M   'P 1'
#
loop_
_entity.id
_entity.type
_entity.pdbx_description
1 polymer ?
#
loop_
_entity_poly.entity_id
_entity_poly.type
_entity_poly.pdbx_seq_one_letter_code
_entity_poly.pdbx_strand_id
1 'polypeptide(L)'
;MSIDRFLENPPDRCYWCKRAMLIQLKEMAEREGLGPILHGLNKDELRDYRPGNRASQELGIRAPLLEAGLGKREIRAISKSMGLSVWNKPPSGCLATRVPYGQRITREKLAMVEQAEEFLLALGFEEVRVRHHGEMARVEVGQEAIYRLLTPGLRKDLVAHFRGLGFLYVALDIEGFVSGKMNRSLVKEDKEIEKK
;
A
#
# COMPACT_ATOMS: atom_id res chain seq x y z
N MET A 1 17.99 -5.83 -11.69
CA MET A 1 18.00 -4.35 -11.72
C MET A 1 16.71 -3.71 -11.21
N SER A 2 15.55 -3.85 -11.88
CA SER A 2 14.30 -3.17 -11.42
C SER A 2 13.77 -3.75 -10.10
N ILE A 3 13.88 -5.06 -9.88
CA ILE A 3 13.43 -5.69 -8.65
C ILE A 3 14.33 -5.33 -7.46
N ASP A 4 15.65 -5.23 -7.67
CA ASP A 4 16.61 -4.88 -6.61
C ASP A 4 16.35 -3.47 -6.08
N ARG A 5 16.12 -2.52 -7.00
CA ARG A 5 15.70 -1.14 -6.64
C ARG A 5 14.38 -1.11 -5.88
N PHE A 6 13.42 -1.97 -6.21
CA PHE A 6 12.20 -2.09 -5.41
C PHE A 6 12.52 -2.57 -3.99
N LEU A 7 13.39 -3.58 -3.83
CA LEU A 7 13.78 -4.13 -2.54
C LEU A 7 14.51 -3.12 -1.64
N GLU A 8 15.24 -2.17 -2.22
CA GLU A 8 15.85 -1.04 -1.50
C GLU A 8 14.80 -0.07 -0.90
N ASN A 9 13.54 -0.17 -1.31
CA ASN A 9 12.41 0.65 -0.84
C ASN A 9 12.63 2.17 -0.92
N PRO A 10 13.16 2.72 -2.03
CA PRO A 10 13.26 4.16 -2.20
C PRO A 10 11.85 4.81 -2.25
N PRO A 11 11.74 6.14 -2.09
CA PRO A 11 10.49 6.87 -2.31
C PRO A 11 9.74 6.44 -3.57
N ASP A 12 10.47 6.20 -4.67
CA ASP A 12 9.93 5.81 -5.96
C ASP A 12 9.80 4.29 -6.16
N ARG A 13 9.84 3.44 -5.13
CA ARG A 13 9.74 1.95 -5.25
C ARG A 13 8.60 1.48 -6.17
N CYS A 14 7.46 2.19 -6.17
CA CYS A 14 6.29 1.82 -6.96
C CYS A 14 6.54 2.00 -8.46
N TYR A 15 7.44 2.91 -8.87
CA TYR A 15 7.94 3.01 -10.23
C TYR A 15 8.67 1.72 -10.61
N TRP A 16 9.66 1.31 -9.82
CA TRP A 16 10.49 0.12 -10.08
C TRP A 16 9.69 -1.19 -10.09
N CYS A 17 8.75 -1.33 -9.14
CA CYS A 17 7.83 -2.46 -9.09
C CYS A 17 6.94 -2.51 -10.34
N LYS A 18 6.28 -1.39 -10.67
CA LYS A 18 5.36 -1.34 -11.80
C LYS A 18 6.06 -1.50 -13.14
N ARG A 19 7.23 -0.91 -13.31
CA ARG A 19 8.05 -1.06 -14.53
C ARG A 19 8.44 -2.52 -14.77
N ALA A 20 8.89 -3.23 -13.73
CA ALA A 20 9.23 -4.65 -13.82
C ALA A 20 8.04 -5.49 -14.27
N MET A 21 6.87 -5.29 -13.65
CA MET A 21 5.64 -6.02 -14.00
C MET A 21 5.17 -5.72 -15.42
N LEU A 22 5.16 -4.45 -15.82
CA LEU A 22 4.67 -4.04 -17.13
C LEU A 22 5.54 -4.57 -18.27
N ILE A 23 6.86 -4.65 -18.08
CA ILE A 23 7.77 -5.26 -19.09
C ILE A 23 7.39 -6.72 -19.32
N GLN A 24 7.24 -7.50 -18.25
CA GLN A 24 6.86 -8.91 -18.35
C GLN A 24 5.48 -9.10 -19.00
N LEU A 25 4.51 -8.23 -18.64
CA LEU A 25 3.18 -8.26 -19.26
C LEU A 25 3.23 -7.92 -20.75
N LYS A 26 4.10 -7.00 -21.19
CA LYS A 26 4.28 -6.68 -22.63
C LYS A 26 4.85 -7.86 -23.40
N GLU A 27 5.91 -8.48 -22.87
CA GLU A 27 6.50 -9.68 -23.47
C GLU A 27 5.48 -10.82 -23.60
N MET A 28 4.62 -10.99 -22.59
CA MET A 28 3.54 -11.98 -22.61
C MET A 28 2.48 -11.64 -23.65
N ALA A 29 2.01 -10.38 -23.69
CA ALA A 29 1.01 -9.93 -24.64
C ALA A 29 1.49 -10.08 -26.09
N GLU A 30 2.75 -9.75 -26.38
CA GLU A 30 3.36 -9.93 -27.69
C GLU A 30 3.45 -11.42 -28.08
N ARG A 31 3.89 -12.28 -27.16
CA ARG A 31 3.99 -13.73 -27.39
C ARG A 31 2.63 -14.37 -27.67
N GLU A 32 1.59 -13.90 -26.99
CA GLU A 32 0.23 -14.45 -27.10
C GLU A 32 -0.63 -13.76 -28.17
N GLY A 33 -0.09 -12.74 -28.86
CA GLY A 33 -0.85 -11.97 -29.86
C GLY A 33 -2.03 -11.18 -29.26
N LEU A 34 -1.91 -10.77 -28.00
CA LEU A 34 -2.93 -10.01 -27.29
C LEU A 34 -2.87 -8.51 -27.64
N GLY A 35 -3.99 -7.82 -27.37
CA GLY A 35 -4.11 -6.38 -27.55
C GLY A 35 -3.32 -5.54 -26.54
N PRO A 36 -3.50 -4.22 -26.57
CA PRO A 36 -2.76 -3.29 -25.71
C PRO A 36 -3.09 -3.51 -24.23
N ILE A 37 -2.07 -3.34 -23.38
CA ILE A 37 -2.21 -3.40 -21.92
C ILE A 37 -2.85 -2.10 -21.42
N LEU A 38 -3.85 -2.24 -20.56
CA LEU A 38 -4.59 -1.14 -19.93
C LEU A 38 -4.36 -1.17 -18.41
N HIS A 39 -4.33 0.00 -17.76
CA HIS A 39 -4.33 0.07 -16.30
C HIS A 39 -5.39 1.02 -15.73
N GLY A 40 -5.85 0.74 -14.52
CA GLY A 40 -7.00 1.41 -13.89
C GLY A 40 -6.70 2.74 -13.19
N LEU A 41 -5.75 3.55 -13.67
CA LEU A 41 -5.56 4.90 -13.10
C LEU A 41 -6.78 5.77 -13.40
N ASN A 42 -7.25 6.51 -12.41
CA ASN A 42 -8.39 7.44 -12.53
C ASN A 42 -7.99 8.89 -12.20
N LYS A 43 -8.91 9.82 -12.48
CA LYS A 43 -8.68 11.27 -12.34
C LYS A 43 -8.32 11.70 -10.91
N ASP A 44 -8.91 11.06 -9.89
CA ASP A 44 -8.72 11.47 -8.49
C ASP A 44 -7.33 11.11 -7.96
N GLU A 45 -6.60 10.22 -8.64
CA GLU A 45 -5.27 9.76 -8.24
C GLU A 45 -4.13 10.66 -8.76
N LEU A 46 -4.43 11.65 -9.60
CA LEU A 46 -3.42 12.57 -10.16
C LEU A 46 -2.78 13.50 -9.11
N ARG A 47 -3.45 13.71 -7.96
CA ARG A 47 -2.97 14.59 -6.88
C ARG A 47 -2.11 13.87 -5.84
N ASP A 48 -2.00 12.55 -5.93
CA ASP A 48 -1.26 11.72 -4.99
C ASP A 48 0.14 11.41 -5.53
N TYR A 49 1.12 11.16 -4.65
CA TYR A 49 2.46 10.77 -5.07
C TYR A 49 2.42 9.36 -5.66
N ARG A 50 2.37 9.27 -6.99
CA ARG A 50 2.15 8.03 -7.75
C ARG A 50 3.28 7.78 -8.76
N PRO A 51 4.52 7.51 -8.29
CA PRO A 51 5.67 7.29 -9.18
C PRO A 51 5.48 6.10 -10.13
N GLY A 52 4.60 5.15 -9.79
CA GLY A 52 4.22 4.07 -10.70
C GLY A 52 3.58 4.55 -12.02
N ASN A 53 2.89 5.70 -12.03
CA ASN A 53 2.28 6.21 -13.25
C ASN A 53 3.34 6.56 -14.31
N ARG A 54 4.48 7.12 -13.89
CA ARG A 54 5.62 7.41 -14.76
C ARG A 54 6.05 6.17 -15.56
N ALA A 55 6.15 5.00 -14.90
CA ALA A 55 6.50 3.74 -15.57
C ALA A 55 5.46 3.31 -16.62
N SER A 56 4.19 3.64 -16.41
CA SER A 56 3.11 3.31 -17.36
C SER A 56 3.19 4.18 -18.60
N GLN A 57 3.45 5.48 -18.42
CA GLN A 57 3.64 6.44 -19.50
C GLN A 57 4.87 6.09 -20.35
N GLU A 58 6.02 5.82 -19.72
CA GLU A 58 7.26 5.43 -20.42
C GLU A 58 7.10 4.15 -21.27
N LEU A 59 6.24 3.23 -20.85
CA LEU A 59 6.00 1.96 -21.55
C LEU A 59 4.82 2.01 -22.54
N GLY A 60 4.15 3.16 -22.67
CA GLY A 60 3.01 3.36 -23.55
C GLY A 60 1.73 2.65 -23.09
N ILE A 61 1.57 2.41 -21.78
CA ILE A 61 0.39 1.74 -21.22
C ILE A 61 -0.76 2.75 -21.11
N ARG A 62 -1.92 2.39 -21.65
CA ARG A 62 -3.12 3.24 -21.70
C ARG A 62 -3.87 3.22 -20.36
N ALA A 63 -4.53 4.32 -20.03
CA ALA A 63 -5.32 4.49 -18.80
C ALA A 63 -6.75 4.92 -19.12
N PRO A 64 -7.63 4.02 -19.61
CA PRO A 64 -8.93 4.40 -20.16
C PRO A 64 -9.84 5.18 -19.20
N LEU A 65 -9.79 4.86 -17.90
CA LEU A 65 -10.60 5.55 -16.89
C LEU A 65 -10.15 7.02 -16.73
N LEU A 66 -8.85 7.26 -16.74
CA LEU A 66 -8.28 8.61 -16.73
C LEU A 66 -8.55 9.34 -18.06
N GLU A 67 -8.39 8.66 -19.20
CA GLU A 67 -8.65 9.20 -20.54
C GLU A 67 -10.11 9.65 -20.69
N ALA A 68 -11.05 8.92 -20.08
CA ALA A 68 -12.47 9.27 -20.01
C ALA A 68 -12.80 10.30 -18.91
N GLY A 69 -11.81 10.79 -18.16
CA GLY A 69 -12.00 11.78 -17.09
C GLY A 69 -12.75 11.25 -15.86
N LEU A 70 -12.85 9.93 -15.68
CA LEU A 70 -13.62 9.31 -14.62
C LEU A 70 -12.89 9.39 -13.27
N GLY A 71 -13.61 9.84 -12.24
CA GLY A 71 -13.20 9.75 -10.85
C GLY A 71 -13.74 8.49 -10.17
N LYS A 72 -13.38 8.28 -8.90
CA LYS A 72 -13.83 7.14 -8.10
C LYS A 72 -15.34 7.10 -7.99
N ARG A 73 -16.01 8.24 -7.86
CA ARG A 73 -17.47 8.31 -7.73
C ARG A 73 -18.15 7.76 -8.97
N GLU A 74 -17.74 8.21 -10.15
CA GLU A 74 -18.29 7.76 -11.42
C GLU A 74 -17.98 6.27 -11.65
N ILE A 75 -16.75 5.83 -11.37
CA ILE A 75 -16.36 4.41 -11.48
C ILE A 75 -17.23 3.53 -10.58
N ARG A 76 -17.49 3.92 -9.34
CA ARG A 76 -18.35 3.17 -8.41
C ARG A 76 -19.80 3.10 -8.91
N ALA A 77 -20.33 4.20 -9.42
CA ALA A 77 -21.69 4.25 -9.97
C ALA A 77 -21.85 3.34 -11.20
N ILE A 78 -20.90 3.41 -12.14
CA ILE A 78 -20.86 2.54 -13.34
C ILE A 78 -20.68 1.07 -12.94
N SER A 79 -19.75 0.77 -12.04
CA SER A 79 -19.51 -0.60 -11.58
C SER A 79 -20.76 -1.19 -10.90
N LYS A 80 -21.49 -0.37 -10.14
CA LYS A 80 -22.73 -0.78 -9.48
C LYS A 80 -23.86 -1.03 -10.49
N SER A 81 -24.02 -0.17 -11.50
CA SER A 81 -25.05 -0.38 -12.53
C SER A 81 -24.76 -1.59 -13.42
N MET A 82 -23.49 -1.95 -13.57
CA MET A 82 -23.05 -3.19 -14.24
C MET A 82 -23.17 -4.45 -13.36
N GLY A 83 -23.60 -4.33 -12.10
CA GLY A 83 -23.75 -5.46 -11.18
C GLY A 83 -22.42 -6.05 -10.68
N LEU A 84 -21.31 -5.30 -10.75
CA LEU A 84 -20.01 -5.80 -10.27
C LEU A 84 -20.00 -5.86 -8.74
N SER A 85 -19.83 -7.06 -8.18
CA SER A 85 -19.79 -7.31 -6.72
C SER A 85 -18.72 -6.47 -5.98
N VAL A 86 -17.66 -6.10 -6.68
CA VAL A 86 -16.54 -5.31 -6.15
C VAL A 86 -16.74 -3.80 -6.23
N TRP A 87 -17.92 -3.31 -6.66
CA TRP A 87 -18.17 -1.88 -6.89
C TRP A 87 -17.85 -1.00 -5.68
N ASN A 88 -18.03 -1.51 -4.45
CA ASN A 88 -17.76 -0.77 -3.22
C ASN A 88 -16.48 -1.20 -2.48
N LYS A 89 -15.61 -2.02 -3.09
CA LYS A 89 -14.43 -2.55 -2.41
C LYS A 89 -13.54 -1.41 -1.88
N PRO A 90 -13.13 -1.43 -0.60
CA PRO A 90 -12.17 -0.47 -0.07
C PRO A 90 -10.80 -0.59 -0.76
N PRO A 91 -10.05 0.51 -0.91
CA PRO A 91 -8.71 0.45 -1.46
C PRO A 91 -7.74 -0.31 -0.53
N SER A 92 -7.05 -1.31 -1.06
CA SER A 92 -6.01 -2.06 -0.36
C SER A 92 -4.63 -1.65 -0.88
N GLY A 93 -3.76 -1.15 0.01
CA GLY A 93 -2.38 -0.83 -0.34
C GLY A 93 -1.45 -2.05 -0.22
N CYS A 94 -0.41 -2.11 -1.06
CA CYS A 94 0.64 -3.14 -1.02
C CYS A 94 1.28 -3.27 0.37
N LEU A 95 1.62 -4.50 0.80
CA LEU A 95 2.32 -4.76 2.08
C LEU A 95 3.64 -4.02 2.20
N ALA A 96 4.37 -3.78 1.09
CA ALA A 96 5.60 -2.99 1.09
C ALA A 96 5.42 -1.59 1.69
N THR A 97 4.20 -1.02 1.66
CA THR A 97 3.91 0.28 2.28
C THR A 97 4.00 0.26 3.80
N ARG A 98 4.04 -0.93 4.44
CA ARG A 98 4.24 -1.09 5.88
C ARG A 98 5.70 -1.03 6.30
N VAL A 99 6.62 -1.11 5.34
CA VAL A 99 8.06 -0.94 5.57
C VAL A 99 8.43 0.52 5.27
N PRO A 100 9.00 1.27 6.22
CA PRO A 100 9.43 2.65 6.00
C PRO A 100 10.39 2.80 4.83
N TYR A 101 10.28 3.92 4.10
CA TYR A 101 11.18 4.24 3.00
C TYR A 101 12.65 4.14 3.43
N GLY A 102 13.51 3.68 2.51
CA GLY A 102 14.93 3.44 2.75
C GLY A 102 15.24 2.16 3.52
N GLN A 103 14.25 1.52 4.15
CA GLN A 103 14.46 0.20 4.74
C GLN A 103 14.22 -0.91 3.73
N ARG A 104 15.20 -1.81 3.61
CA ARG A 104 15.11 -2.97 2.72
C ARG A 104 13.86 -3.79 3.00
N ILE A 105 13.10 -4.07 1.94
CA ILE A 105 11.98 -5.01 1.93
C ILE A 105 12.55 -6.42 1.86
N THR A 106 12.08 -7.29 2.75
CA THR A 106 12.44 -8.71 2.77
C THR A 106 11.17 -9.55 2.94
N ARG A 107 11.24 -10.84 2.56
CA ARG A 107 10.08 -11.74 2.68
C ARG A 107 9.66 -11.91 4.14
N GLU A 108 10.64 -11.96 5.04
CA GLU A 108 10.45 -12.11 6.48
C GLU A 108 9.65 -10.93 7.05
N LYS A 109 10.07 -9.69 6.75
CA LYS A 109 9.33 -8.49 7.19
C LYS A 109 7.91 -8.47 6.66
N LEU A 110 7.71 -8.83 5.39
CA LEU A 110 6.37 -8.86 4.78
C LEU A 110 5.49 -9.93 5.43
N ALA A 111 6.03 -11.12 5.68
CA ALA A 111 5.31 -12.21 6.34
C ALA A 111 4.94 -11.87 7.80
N MET A 112 5.83 -11.20 8.54
CA MET A 112 5.54 -10.73 9.90
C MET A 112 4.40 -9.71 9.90
N VAL A 113 4.42 -8.76 8.97
CA VAL A 113 3.37 -7.75 8.82
C VAL A 113 2.04 -8.39 8.42
N GLU A 114 2.05 -9.28 7.43
CA GLU A 114 0.86 -9.97 6.93
C GLU A 114 0.17 -10.75 8.04
N GLN A 115 0.90 -11.61 8.75
CA GLN A 115 0.37 -12.38 9.87
C GLN A 115 -0.16 -11.48 11.01
N ALA A 116 0.53 -10.37 11.29
CA ALA A 116 0.09 -9.41 12.30
C ALA A 116 -1.21 -8.69 11.89
N GLU A 117 -1.35 -8.30 10.62
CA GLU A 117 -2.59 -7.72 10.10
C GLU A 117 -3.72 -8.75 10.07
N GLU A 118 -3.46 -9.98 9.62
CA GLU A 118 -4.44 -11.09 9.61
C GLU A 118 -4.98 -11.40 11.01
N PHE A 119 -4.13 -11.42 12.03
CA PHE A 119 -4.54 -11.61 13.42
C PHE A 119 -5.52 -10.52 13.87
N LEU A 120 -5.23 -9.25 13.58
CA LEU A 120 -6.12 -8.14 13.93
C LEU A 120 -7.43 -8.19 13.13
N LEU A 121 -7.38 -8.54 11.84
CA LEU A 121 -8.58 -8.73 11.03
C LEU A 121 -9.46 -9.87 11.57
N ALA A 122 -8.85 -10.97 12.01
CA ALA A 122 -9.56 -12.11 12.62
C ALA A 122 -10.24 -11.74 13.95
N LEU A 123 -9.71 -10.73 14.65
CA LEU A 123 -10.35 -10.15 15.83
C LEU A 123 -11.46 -9.16 15.46
N GLY A 124 -11.76 -8.94 14.18
CA GLY A 124 -12.84 -8.07 13.72
C GLY A 124 -12.47 -6.58 13.73
N PHE A 125 -11.21 -6.24 13.53
CA PHE A 125 -10.83 -4.88 13.14
C PHE A 125 -10.97 -4.75 11.61
N GLU A 126 -11.47 -3.61 11.11
CA GLU A 126 -11.72 -3.43 9.67
C GLU A 126 -10.58 -2.66 8.99
N GLU A 127 -10.16 -1.55 9.59
CA GLU A 127 -9.05 -0.74 9.10
C GLU A 127 -7.81 -1.03 9.95
N VAL A 128 -6.87 -1.81 9.39
CA VAL A 128 -5.64 -2.21 10.08
C VAL A 128 -4.43 -1.93 9.20
N ARG A 129 -3.37 -1.38 9.81
CA ARG A 129 -2.00 -1.44 9.29
C ARG A 129 -1.03 -1.79 10.40
N VAL A 130 -0.09 -2.68 10.12
CA VAL A 130 1.04 -2.95 11.03
C VAL A 130 2.32 -2.49 10.34
N ARG A 131 2.90 -1.39 10.80
CA ARG A 131 4.17 -0.87 10.26
C ARG A 131 5.35 -1.57 10.93
N HIS A 132 6.33 -1.96 10.12
CA HIS A 132 7.53 -2.63 10.58
C HIS A 132 8.68 -1.63 10.79
N HIS A 133 9.02 -1.32 12.04
CA HIS A 133 10.10 -0.40 12.42
C HIS A 133 11.23 -1.14 13.14
N GLY A 134 12.08 -1.84 12.39
CA GLY A 134 13.12 -2.69 12.99
C GLY A 134 12.49 -3.74 13.91
N GLU A 135 12.77 -3.66 15.21
CA GLU A 135 12.24 -4.58 16.22
C GLU A 135 10.82 -4.22 16.71
N MET A 136 10.25 -3.12 16.22
CA MET A 136 8.95 -2.60 16.65
C MET A 136 7.87 -2.80 15.58
N ALA A 137 6.72 -3.33 15.99
CA ALA A 137 5.47 -3.23 15.25
C ALA A 137 4.71 -1.99 15.70
N ARG A 138 4.41 -1.06 14.78
CA ARG A 138 3.51 0.07 15.05
C ARG A 138 2.15 -0.22 14.42
N VAL A 139 1.16 -0.41 15.27
CA VAL A 139 -0.23 -0.73 14.90
C VAL A 139 -1.01 0.56 14.65
N GLU A 140 -1.66 0.64 13.50
CA GLU A 140 -2.62 1.69 13.13
C GLU A 140 -3.98 1.00 12.94
N VAL A 141 -4.98 1.40 13.74
CA VAL A 141 -6.37 0.94 13.59
C VAL A 141 -7.30 2.13 13.32
N GLY A 142 -8.50 1.89 12.79
CA GLY A 142 -9.53 2.93 12.69
C GLY A 142 -9.77 3.64 14.03
N GLN A 143 -10.09 4.93 14.00
CA GLN A 143 -10.13 5.79 15.20
C GLN A 143 -11.03 5.23 16.31
N GLU A 144 -12.24 4.81 15.94
CA GLU A 144 -13.22 4.22 16.87
C GLU A 144 -12.73 2.90 17.50
N ALA A 145 -11.77 2.23 16.87
CA ALA A 145 -11.24 0.94 17.32
C ALA A 145 -10.03 1.08 18.26
N ILE A 146 -9.49 2.29 18.48
CA ILE A 146 -8.34 2.53 19.35
C ILE A 146 -8.62 2.05 20.78
N TYR A 147 -9.76 2.44 21.37
CA TYR A 147 -10.09 2.08 22.74
C TYR A 147 -10.26 0.57 22.93
N ARG A 148 -10.83 -0.10 21.91
CA ARG A 148 -10.98 -1.55 21.90
C ARG A 148 -9.62 -2.24 21.98
N LEU A 149 -8.63 -1.79 21.18
CA LEU A 149 -7.27 -2.33 21.15
C LEU A 149 -6.58 -2.25 22.53
N LEU A 150 -6.94 -1.26 23.35
CA LEU A 150 -6.35 -1.03 24.67
C LEU A 150 -7.00 -1.83 25.80
N THR A 151 -8.05 -2.60 25.53
CA THR A 151 -8.70 -3.43 26.55
C THR A 151 -7.70 -4.46 27.13
N PRO A 152 -7.64 -4.66 28.47
CA PRO A 152 -6.54 -5.40 29.10
C PRO A 152 -6.32 -6.83 28.57
N GLY A 153 -7.39 -7.58 28.31
CA GLY A 153 -7.30 -8.94 27.76
C GLY A 153 -6.72 -8.95 26.36
N LEU A 154 -7.32 -8.19 25.45
CA LEU A 154 -6.88 -8.09 24.06
C LEU A 154 -5.43 -7.58 23.95
N ARG A 155 -5.06 -6.59 24.76
CA ARG A 155 -3.70 -6.03 24.76
C ARG A 155 -2.66 -7.11 25.10
N LYS A 156 -2.95 -7.98 26.06
CA LYS A 156 -2.05 -9.06 26.47
C LYS A 156 -1.88 -10.08 25.34
N ASP A 157 -2.98 -10.49 24.72
CA ASP A 157 -2.98 -11.46 23.63
C ASP A 157 -2.27 -10.93 22.39
N LEU A 158 -2.50 -9.65 22.05
CA LEU A 158 -1.83 -8.96 20.96
C LEU A 158 -0.32 -8.90 21.16
N VAL A 159 0.15 -8.49 22.35
CA VAL A 159 1.58 -8.44 22.65
C VAL A 159 2.21 -9.84 22.60
N ALA A 160 1.53 -10.86 23.12
CA ALA A 160 2.02 -12.23 23.07
C ALA A 160 2.14 -12.75 21.62
N HIS A 161 1.11 -12.52 20.80
CA HIS A 161 1.09 -12.92 19.40
C HIS A 161 2.20 -12.23 18.60
N PHE A 162 2.31 -10.90 18.70
CA PHE A 162 3.31 -10.13 17.95
C PHE A 162 4.75 -10.47 18.35
N ARG A 163 4.99 -10.79 19.63
CA ARG A 163 6.29 -11.34 20.08
C ARG A 163 6.59 -12.69 19.47
N GLY A 164 5.59 -13.56 19.35
CA GLY A 164 5.71 -14.83 18.64
C GLY A 164 6.08 -14.68 17.16
N LEU A 165 5.66 -13.58 16.53
CA LEU A 165 6.03 -13.24 15.14
C LEU A 165 7.46 -12.67 15.01
N GLY A 166 8.11 -12.28 16.12
CA GLY A 166 9.48 -11.75 16.13
C GLY A 166 9.62 -10.26 16.45
N PHE A 167 8.54 -9.56 16.82
CA PHE A 167 8.65 -8.16 17.28
C PHE A 167 9.02 -8.09 18.77
N LEU A 168 9.98 -7.24 19.14
CA LEU A 168 10.31 -6.99 20.56
C LEU A 168 9.34 -5.99 21.19
N TYR A 169 8.90 -5.01 20.40
CA TYR A 169 8.04 -3.93 20.85
C TYR A 169 6.77 -3.86 20.02
N VAL A 170 5.65 -3.57 20.67
CA VAL A 170 4.38 -3.28 20.01
C VAL A 170 3.92 -1.91 20.47
N ALA A 171 3.73 -1.01 19.51
CA ALA A 171 3.30 0.35 19.72
C ALA A 171 1.97 0.60 19.02
N LEU A 172 1.14 1.47 19.59
CA LEU A 172 -0.05 2.00 18.95
C LEU A 172 0.28 3.39 18.38
N ASP A 173 -0.05 3.62 17.12
CA ASP A 173 -0.11 4.96 16.55
C ASP A 173 -1.35 5.68 17.09
N ILE A 174 -1.15 6.70 17.92
CA ILE A 174 -2.23 7.46 18.58
C ILE A 174 -3.12 8.23 17.60
N GLU A 175 -2.65 8.49 16.38
CA GLU A 175 -3.47 9.11 15.34
C GLU A 175 -4.33 8.08 14.60
N GLY A 176 -4.12 6.78 14.87
CA GLY A 176 -4.86 5.69 14.23
C GLY A 176 -4.52 5.53 12.75
N PHE A 177 -5.42 4.92 11.98
CA PHE A 177 -5.26 4.74 10.55
C PHE A 177 -5.61 6.03 9.80
N VAL A 178 -4.67 6.53 8.98
CA VAL A 178 -4.89 7.65 8.06
C VAL A 178 -4.28 7.32 6.70
N SER A 179 -5.07 7.47 5.63
CA SER A 179 -4.60 7.25 4.26
C SER A 179 -3.45 8.20 3.90
N GLY A 180 -2.41 7.68 3.23
CA GLY A 180 -1.27 8.48 2.79
C GLY A 180 -0.30 8.90 3.90
N LYS A 181 -0.47 8.45 5.16
CA LYS A 181 0.38 8.83 6.30
C LYS A 181 1.89 8.65 6.05
N MET A 182 2.28 7.60 5.33
CA MET A 182 3.68 7.33 4.98
C MET A 182 4.32 8.40 4.07
N ASN A 183 3.54 9.14 3.28
CA ASN A 183 4.07 10.14 2.36
C ASN A 183 4.50 11.43 3.10
N ARG A 184 4.14 11.59 4.39
CA ARG A 184 4.57 12.74 5.20
C ARG A 184 6.08 12.85 5.35
N SER A 185 6.82 11.73 5.29
CA SER A 185 8.29 11.77 5.34
C SER A 185 8.90 12.40 4.09
N LEU A 186 8.25 12.25 2.93
CA LEU A 186 8.73 12.82 1.66
C LEU A 186 8.69 14.35 1.69
N VAL A 187 7.61 14.92 2.26
CA VAL A 187 7.45 16.38 2.42
C VAL A 187 8.51 16.98 3.37
N LYS A 188 9.03 16.18 4.32
CA LYS A 188 10.09 16.64 5.23
C LYS A 188 11.44 16.72 4.52
N GLU A 189 11.76 15.71 3.70
CA GLU A 189 13.03 15.68 2.95
C GLU A 189 13.13 16.84 1.96
N ASP A 190 12.06 17.17 1.24
CA ASP A 190 12.04 18.30 0.30
C ASP A 190 12.36 19.64 0.99
N LYS A 191 11.83 19.86 2.21
CA LYS A 191 12.09 21.08 3.00
C LYS A 191 13.49 21.15 3.59
N GLU A 192 14.17 20.02 3.77
CA GLU A 192 15.57 19.99 4.22
C GLU A 192 16.55 20.18 3.07
N ILE A 193 16.18 19.76 1.85
CA ILE A 193 16.94 20.03 0.62
C ILE A 193 16.85 21.51 0.24
N GLU A 194 15.68 22.15 0.36
CA GLU A 194 15.51 23.59 0.10
C GLU A 194 16.25 24.51 1.09
N LYS A 195 16.73 23.98 2.22
CA LYS A 195 17.45 24.72 3.26
C LYS A 195 18.98 24.59 3.19
N LYS A 196 19.50 23.75 2.29
CA LYS A 196 20.94 23.56 2.05
C LYS A 196 21.38 24.30 0.80
#